data_AF-A0A7W2AJF1-F1
#
_entry.id   AF-A0A7W2AJF1-F1
#
_cell.length_a   1.000
_cell.length_b   1.000
_cell.length_c   1.000
_cell.angle_alpha   90.00
_cell.angle_beta   90.00
_cell.angle_gamma   90.00
#
_symmetry.space_group_name_H-M   'P 1'
#
loop_
_entity.id
_entity.type
_entity.pdbx_description
1 polymer ?
#
loop_
_entity_poly.entity_id
_entity_poly.type
_entity_poly.pdbx_seq_one_letter_code
_entity_poly.pdbx_strand_id
1 'polypeptide(L)'
;MNKTTPSIRRKHLHEVTLDDCPQLPPFYLFFAEMEQDELYPYLSKEQVPALIEQAIATGERIASLHGKKRPLGSFINHLLKQKVRIKFLEKHSADPSIRAQYIKKPPTIAIYRHSLKQIRQFFQRNGEEVPEEEIWLLHLYHEWFHHLEETKYGRTDKVLPKVTVKQKGPFAIKKPLQCLREIAAHTFTQTVLGLLWSPLLLDHLLTFKNKGWSNGQIREYFGRYKSTIDSLLEEAKKQEGPHDPQDEPLPTEKIM
;
A
#
# COMPACT_ATOMS: atom_id res chain seq x y z
N MET A 1 -7.34 17.88 -44.57
CA MET A 1 -6.69 17.81 -43.24
C MET A 1 -7.08 16.50 -42.58
N ASN A 2 -6.24 15.47 -42.70
CA ASN A 2 -6.46 14.20 -42.01
C ASN A 2 -6.05 14.39 -40.55
N LYS A 3 -7.02 14.36 -39.64
CA LYS A 3 -6.77 14.23 -38.21
C LYS A 3 -6.30 12.80 -37.99
N THR A 4 -4.99 12.60 -37.84
CA THR A 4 -4.40 11.34 -37.41
C THR A 4 -4.96 11.03 -36.02
N THR A 5 -5.89 10.08 -35.93
CA THR A 5 -6.33 9.54 -34.64
C THR A 5 -5.10 9.00 -33.93
N PRO A 6 -4.76 9.44 -32.71
CA PRO A 6 -3.60 8.90 -32.00
C PRO A 6 -3.81 7.39 -31.85
N SER A 7 -2.84 6.62 -32.35
CA SER A 7 -2.78 5.17 -32.20
C SER A 7 -2.66 4.88 -30.71
N ILE A 8 -3.76 4.45 -30.11
CA ILE A 8 -3.81 4.02 -28.71
C ILE A 8 -2.92 2.78 -28.60
N ARG A 9 -1.79 2.90 -27.91
CA ARG A 9 -0.89 1.77 -27.71
C ARG A 9 -1.39 0.95 -26.53
N ARG A 10 -1.68 -0.32 -26.78
CA ARG A 10 -1.98 -1.29 -25.73
C ARG A 10 -0.70 -1.53 -24.92
N LYS A 11 -0.71 -1.22 -23.62
CA LYS A 11 0.45 -1.35 -22.72
C LYS A 11 0.16 -2.27 -21.54
N HIS A 12 1.16 -3.02 -21.11
CA HIS A 12 1.14 -3.70 -19.82
C HIS A 12 1.33 -2.69 -18.68
N LEU A 13 0.87 -2.99 -17.46
CA LEU A 13 0.90 -2.02 -16.35
C LEU A 13 2.31 -1.51 -16.02
N HIS A 14 3.32 -2.37 -16.16
CA HIS A 14 4.72 -2.01 -15.93
C HIS A 14 5.31 -1.02 -16.95
N GLU A 15 4.66 -0.86 -18.11
CA GLU A 15 5.05 0.07 -19.17
C GLU A 15 4.29 1.41 -19.10
N VAL A 16 3.24 1.46 -18.27
CA VAL A 16 2.46 2.67 -18.06
C VAL A 16 3.21 3.57 -17.09
N THR A 17 3.52 4.79 -17.54
CA THR A 17 3.96 5.86 -16.65
C THR A 17 2.76 6.71 -16.24
N LEU A 18 2.83 7.29 -15.04
CA LEU A 18 1.80 8.20 -14.53
C LEU A 18 2.33 9.64 -14.48
N ASP A 19 3.34 9.98 -15.27
CA ASP A 19 4.08 11.26 -15.14
C ASP A 19 3.20 12.50 -15.36
N ASP A 20 2.17 12.38 -16.20
CA ASP A 20 1.16 13.42 -16.44
C ASP A 20 0.13 13.54 -15.31
N CYS A 21 0.06 12.54 -14.43
CA CYS A 21 -0.76 12.57 -13.24
C CYS A 21 -0.03 13.29 -12.09
N PRO A 22 -0.77 13.89 -11.15
CA PRO A 22 -0.22 14.35 -9.88
C PRO A 22 0.52 13.22 -9.16
N GLN A 23 1.78 13.47 -8.79
CA GLN A 23 2.65 12.49 -8.16
C GLN A 23 2.85 12.81 -6.68
N LEU A 24 2.95 11.75 -5.87
CA LEU A 24 3.39 11.81 -4.48
C LEU A 24 4.26 10.57 -4.21
N PRO A 25 5.47 10.71 -3.65
CA PRO A 25 6.32 9.55 -3.40
C PRO A 25 5.66 8.55 -2.45
N PRO A 26 5.93 7.22 -2.59
CA PRO A 26 5.27 6.17 -1.81
C PRO A 26 5.27 6.40 -0.30
N PHE A 27 6.38 6.87 0.27
CA PHE A 27 6.48 7.17 1.70
C PHE A 27 5.36 8.10 2.19
N TYR A 28 5.08 9.21 1.49
CA TYR A 28 4.05 10.15 1.89
C TYR A 28 2.63 9.61 1.62
N LEU A 29 2.45 8.77 0.61
CA LEU A 29 1.17 8.07 0.40
C LEU A 29 0.88 7.11 1.57
N PHE A 30 1.88 6.36 2.02
CA PHE A 30 1.75 5.48 3.18
C PHE A 30 1.54 6.26 4.48
N PHE A 31 2.13 7.44 4.60
CA PHE A 31 1.85 8.36 5.70
C PHE A 31 0.38 8.78 5.71
N ALA A 32 -0.17 9.15 4.54
CA ALA A 32 -1.59 9.49 4.40
C ALA A 32 -2.51 8.31 4.74
N GLU A 33 -2.14 7.09 4.35
CA GLU A 33 -2.85 5.86 4.71
C GLU A 33 -2.84 5.64 6.23
N MET A 34 -1.71 5.87 6.90
CA MET A 34 -1.62 5.78 8.36
C MET A 34 -2.49 6.81 9.06
N GLU A 35 -2.56 8.05 8.58
CA GLU A 35 -3.41 9.10 9.18
C GLU A 35 -4.91 8.78 9.16
N GLN A 36 -5.36 7.88 8.28
CA GLN A 36 -6.74 7.41 8.26
C GLN A 36 -7.03 6.31 9.30
N ASP A 37 -6.00 5.71 9.91
CA ASP A 37 -6.18 4.66 10.92
C ASP A 37 -6.59 5.28 12.27
N GLU A 38 -7.61 4.70 12.91
CA GLU A 38 -8.15 5.16 14.20
C GLU A 38 -7.10 5.18 15.32
N LEU A 39 -6.02 4.41 15.17
CA LEU A 39 -4.95 4.33 16.15
C LEU A 39 -3.81 5.33 15.89
N TYR A 40 -3.83 6.06 14.78
CA TYR A 40 -2.80 7.06 14.45
C TYR A 40 -2.56 8.10 15.55
N PRO A 41 -3.58 8.67 16.22
CA PRO A 41 -3.36 9.65 17.30
C PRO A 41 -2.56 9.14 18.51
N TYR A 42 -2.35 7.83 18.61
CA TYR A 42 -1.58 7.20 19.69
C TYR A 42 -0.10 6.95 19.30
N LEU A 43 0.27 7.21 18.05
CA LEU A 43 1.64 7.09 17.58
C LEU A 43 2.43 8.36 17.88
N SER A 44 3.69 8.20 18.28
CA SER A 44 4.63 9.33 18.28
C SER A 44 5.07 9.64 16.85
N LYS A 45 5.55 10.87 16.62
CA LYS A 45 5.98 11.32 15.28
C LYS A 45 7.14 10.46 14.75
N GLU A 46 7.96 9.91 15.64
CA GLU A 46 9.15 9.11 15.34
C GLU A 46 8.77 7.65 15.03
N GLN A 47 7.67 7.15 15.61
CA GLN A 47 7.19 5.79 15.36
C GLN A 47 6.65 5.61 13.93
N VAL A 48 6.03 6.67 13.38
CA VAL A 48 5.34 6.60 12.08
C VAL A 48 6.30 6.22 10.95
N PRO A 49 7.43 6.94 10.70
CA PRO A 49 8.37 6.56 9.65
C PRO A 49 8.92 5.13 9.81
N ALA A 50 9.32 4.76 11.03
CA ALA A 50 9.89 3.44 11.30
C ALA A 50 8.89 2.31 11.02
N LEU A 51 7.60 2.51 11.30
CA LEU A 51 6.56 1.52 11.00
C LEU A 51 6.28 1.42 9.50
N ILE A 52 6.28 2.54 8.77
CA ILE A 52 6.16 2.56 7.30
C ILE A 52 7.30 1.76 6.67
N GLU A 53 8.55 2.04 7.06
CA GLU A 53 9.73 1.34 6.55
C GLU A 53 9.66 -0.17 6.81
N GLN A 54 9.26 -0.58 8.02
CA GLN A 54 9.10 -2.00 8.35
C GLN A 54 7.99 -2.69 7.53
N ALA A 55 6.89 -1.99 7.26
CA ALA A 55 5.80 -2.51 6.42
C ALA A 55 6.24 -2.64 4.95
N ILE A 56 6.96 -1.64 4.41
CA ILE A 56 7.58 -1.68 3.09
C ILE A 56 8.53 -2.88 3.00
N ALA A 57 9.47 -3.00 3.93
CA ALA A 57 10.44 -4.10 3.96
C ALA A 57 9.75 -5.47 4.03
N THR A 58 8.61 -5.57 4.73
CA THR A 58 7.80 -6.79 4.76
C THR A 58 7.23 -7.14 3.38
N GLY A 59 6.67 -6.15 2.67
CA GLY A 59 6.18 -6.32 1.29
C GLY A 59 7.27 -6.75 0.32
N GLU A 60 8.42 -6.06 0.34
CA GLU A 60 9.58 -6.37 -0.51
C GLU A 60 10.16 -7.75 -0.22
N ARG A 61 10.29 -8.12 1.06
CA ARG A 61 10.80 -9.44 1.46
C ARG A 61 9.88 -10.56 0.99
N ILE A 62 8.55 -10.40 1.11
CA ILE A 62 7.62 -11.43 0.63
C ILE A 62 7.62 -11.47 -0.91
N ALA A 63 7.79 -10.31 -1.57
CA ALA A 63 7.95 -10.23 -3.01
C ALA A 63 9.24 -10.92 -3.49
N SER A 64 10.36 -10.81 -2.79
CA SER A 64 11.59 -11.52 -3.19
C SER A 64 11.45 -13.05 -3.04
N LEU A 65 10.71 -13.52 -2.04
CA LEU A 65 10.50 -14.95 -1.77
C LEU A 65 9.47 -15.61 -2.68
N HIS A 66 8.45 -14.88 -3.15
CA HIS A 66 7.29 -15.43 -3.86
C HIS A 66 6.90 -14.68 -5.13
N GLY A 67 7.39 -13.46 -5.30
CA GLY A 67 7.06 -12.52 -6.35
C GLY A 67 7.69 -12.88 -7.68
N LYS A 68 6.97 -13.71 -8.44
CA LYS A 68 7.21 -13.85 -9.87
C LYS A 68 5.96 -13.41 -10.59
N LYS A 69 6.06 -12.37 -11.44
CA LYS A 69 4.98 -11.99 -12.35
C LYS A 69 4.64 -13.21 -13.22
N ARG A 70 3.35 -13.55 -13.27
CA ARG A 70 2.80 -14.66 -14.05
C ARG A 70 1.71 -14.10 -14.96
N PRO A 71 1.55 -14.65 -16.18
CA PRO A 71 0.34 -14.42 -16.95
C PRO A 71 -0.90 -14.79 -16.14
N LEU A 72 -2.01 -14.07 -16.36
CA LEU A 72 -3.23 -14.20 -15.56
C LEU A 72 -3.69 -15.65 -15.39
N GLY A 73 -3.84 -16.42 -16.48
CA GLY A 73 -4.28 -17.81 -16.40
C GLY A 73 -3.36 -18.69 -15.55
N SER A 74 -2.05 -18.51 -15.68
CA SER A 74 -1.04 -19.21 -14.86
C SER A 74 -1.10 -18.81 -13.39
N PHE A 75 -1.40 -17.54 -13.10
CA PHE A 75 -1.55 -17.06 -11.73
C PHE A 75 -2.84 -17.57 -11.08
N ILE A 76 -3.96 -17.54 -11.80
CA ILE A 76 -5.22 -18.15 -11.36
C ILE A 76 -5.00 -19.64 -11.02
N ASN A 77 -4.34 -20.39 -11.92
CA ASN A 77 -4.01 -21.79 -11.65
C ASN A 77 -3.12 -21.97 -10.42
N HIS A 78 -2.20 -21.04 -10.16
CA HIS A 78 -1.38 -21.05 -8.95
C HIS A 78 -2.22 -20.84 -7.68
N LEU A 79 -3.15 -19.87 -7.69
CA LEU A 79 -4.07 -19.60 -6.58
C LEU A 79 -5.00 -20.80 -6.31
N LEU A 80 -5.54 -21.42 -7.36
CA LEU A 80 -6.39 -22.60 -7.23
C LEU A 80 -5.64 -23.80 -6.63
N LYS A 81 -4.36 -23.99 -6.99
CA LYS A 81 -3.49 -25.00 -6.35
C LYS A 81 -3.26 -24.75 -4.86
N GLN A 82 -3.31 -23.49 -4.43
CA GLN A 82 -3.29 -23.09 -3.01
C GLN A 82 -4.67 -23.18 -2.33
N LYS A 83 -5.68 -23.73 -3.03
CA LYS A 83 -7.09 -23.80 -2.58
C LYS A 83 -7.70 -22.41 -2.35
N VAL A 84 -7.20 -21.39 -3.02
CA VAL A 84 -7.78 -20.04 -3.03
C VAL A 84 -8.78 -19.95 -4.17
N ARG A 85 -10.04 -19.67 -3.84
CA ARG A 85 -11.11 -19.46 -4.82
C ARG A 85 -11.07 -18.04 -5.34
N ILE A 86 -11.50 -17.83 -6.57
CA ILE A 86 -11.63 -16.50 -7.17
C ILE A 86 -13.09 -16.29 -7.55
N LYS A 87 -13.67 -15.17 -7.11
CA LYS A 87 -15.04 -14.77 -7.43
C LYS A 87 -15.05 -13.39 -8.08
N PHE A 88 -15.68 -13.28 -9.23
CA PHE A 88 -15.98 -11.99 -9.84
C PHE A 88 -17.41 -11.60 -9.47
N LEU A 89 -17.55 -10.48 -8.77
CA LEU A 89 -18.82 -9.94 -8.29
C LEU A 89 -19.07 -8.58 -8.95
N GLU A 90 -20.32 -8.11 -9.00
CA GLU A 90 -20.62 -6.82 -9.62
C GLU A 90 -20.11 -5.62 -8.80
N LYS A 91 -20.53 -5.56 -7.52
CA LYS A 91 -20.15 -4.52 -6.57
C LYS A 91 -20.09 -5.09 -5.16
N HIS A 92 -19.32 -4.44 -4.30
CA HIS A 92 -19.33 -4.72 -2.87
C HIS A 92 -20.64 -4.17 -2.26
N SER A 93 -21.27 -4.93 -1.36
CA SER A 93 -22.63 -4.65 -0.89
C SER A 93 -22.72 -3.48 0.08
N ALA A 94 -21.67 -3.24 0.87
CA ALA A 94 -21.66 -2.22 1.92
C ALA A 94 -20.82 -0.98 1.57
N ASP A 95 -19.82 -1.14 0.70
CA ASP A 95 -18.84 -0.11 0.41
C ASP A 95 -18.40 -0.18 -1.05
N PRO A 96 -18.91 0.72 -1.92
CA PRO A 96 -18.56 0.76 -3.34
C PRO A 96 -17.08 1.07 -3.64
N SER A 97 -16.30 1.53 -2.65
CA SER A 97 -14.88 1.84 -2.81
C SER A 97 -13.99 0.59 -2.79
N ILE A 98 -14.47 -0.51 -2.17
CA ILE A 98 -13.75 -1.78 -2.10
C ILE A 98 -13.69 -2.41 -3.49
N ARG A 99 -12.46 -2.58 -3.99
CA ARG A 99 -12.16 -3.05 -5.34
C ARG A 99 -12.00 -4.56 -5.41
N ALA A 100 -11.37 -5.11 -4.39
CA ALA A 100 -11.21 -6.53 -4.16
C ALA A 100 -11.14 -6.78 -2.65
N GLN A 101 -11.27 -8.04 -2.26
CA GLN A 101 -11.10 -8.45 -0.87
C GLN A 101 -10.70 -9.92 -0.75
N TYR A 102 -9.88 -10.22 0.24
CA TYR A 102 -9.54 -11.56 0.66
C TYR A 102 -10.42 -12.02 1.83
N ILE A 103 -11.14 -13.12 1.62
CA ILE A 103 -11.99 -13.79 2.61
C ILE A 103 -11.26 -15.03 3.10
N LYS A 104 -10.94 -15.09 4.40
CA LYS A 104 -10.13 -16.17 4.99
C LYS A 104 -10.81 -17.55 5.01
N LYS A 105 -12.13 -17.61 5.23
CA LYS A 105 -12.84 -18.88 5.47
C LYS A 105 -14.12 -18.99 4.63
N PRO A 106 -14.13 -19.84 3.58
CA PRO A 106 -12.97 -20.48 2.95
C PRO A 106 -12.12 -19.45 2.17
N PRO A 107 -10.80 -19.66 1.99
CA PRO A 107 -9.92 -18.76 1.24
C PRO A 107 -10.50 -18.39 -0.12
N THR A 108 -10.86 -17.12 -0.28
CA THR A 108 -11.53 -16.60 -1.48
C THR A 108 -11.08 -15.17 -1.74
N ILE A 109 -10.59 -14.89 -2.95
CA ILE A 109 -10.39 -13.54 -3.45
C ILE A 109 -11.64 -13.14 -4.22
N ALA A 110 -12.31 -12.08 -3.79
CA ALA A 110 -13.44 -11.49 -4.51
C ALA A 110 -12.98 -10.22 -5.22
N ILE A 111 -13.28 -10.09 -6.51
CA ILE A 111 -12.95 -8.91 -7.33
C ILE A 111 -14.26 -8.30 -7.83
N TYR A 112 -14.39 -6.98 -7.69
CA TYR A 112 -15.61 -6.26 -8.05
C TYR A 112 -15.49 -5.58 -9.43
N ARG A 113 -16.36 -5.97 -10.38
CA ARG A 113 -16.32 -5.50 -11.77
C ARG A 113 -16.46 -4.00 -11.91
N HIS A 114 -17.22 -3.35 -11.04
CA HIS A 114 -17.36 -1.89 -11.02
C HIS A 114 -15.99 -1.19 -10.87
N SER A 115 -15.12 -1.69 -10.00
CA SER A 115 -13.78 -1.15 -9.78
C SER A 115 -12.91 -1.24 -11.04
N LEU A 116 -12.94 -2.40 -11.71
CA LEU A 116 -12.18 -2.63 -12.94
C LEU A 116 -12.54 -1.63 -14.04
N LYS A 117 -13.83 -1.30 -14.14
CA LYS A 117 -14.32 -0.27 -15.06
C LYS A 117 -13.77 1.12 -14.72
N GLN A 118 -13.68 1.48 -13.44
CA GLN A 118 -13.11 2.77 -13.01
C GLN A 118 -11.63 2.88 -13.37
N ILE A 119 -10.83 1.84 -13.09
CA ILE A 119 -9.40 1.81 -13.42
C ILE A 119 -9.20 1.88 -14.95
N ARG A 120 -9.97 1.11 -15.71
CA ARG A 120 -9.90 1.14 -17.18
C ARG A 120 -10.23 2.54 -17.73
N GLN A 121 -11.29 3.16 -17.22
CA GLN A 121 -11.65 4.53 -17.60
C GLN A 121 -10.59 5.55 -17.21
N PHE A 122 -9.93 5.37 -16.07
CA PHE A 122 -8.83 6.22 -15.65
C PHE A 122 -7.66 6.15 -16.66
N PHE A 123 -7.19 4.95 -17.01
CA PHE A 123 -6.10 4.83 -17.99
C PHE A 123 -6.50 5.39 -19.37
N GLN A 124 -7.71 5.07 -19.85
CA GLN A 124 -8.21 5.57 -21.14
C GLN A 124 -8.25 7.10 -21.19
N ARG A 125 -8.67 7.77 -20.10
CA ARG A 125 -8.68 9.24 -20.01
C ARG A 125 -7.28 9.86 -20.01
N ASN A 126 -6.27 9.09 -19.61
CA ASN A 126 -4.87 9.48 -19.66
C ASN A 126 -4.17 8.99 -20.95
N GLY A 127 -4.93 8.55 -21.96
CA GLY A 127 -4.38 8.15 -23.26
C GLY A 127 -3.77 6.75 -23.29
N GLU A 128 -3.96 5.95 -22.24
CA GLU A 128 -3.39 4.61 -22.10
C GLU A 128 -4.47 3.53 -22.24
N GLU A 129 -4.17 2.46 -22.98
CA GLU A 129 -5.02 1.27 -23.03
C GLU A 129 -4.36 0.09 -22.32
N VAL A 130 -4.87 -0.18 -21.12
CA VAL A 130 -4.40 -1.30 -20.30
C VAL A 130 -5.36 -2.49 -20.49
N PRO A 131 -4.85 -3.68 -20.82
CA PRO A 131 -5.65 -4.90 -20.87
C PRO A 131 -6.34 -5.15 -19.53
N GLU A 132 -7.60 -5.58 -19.57
CA GLU A 132 -8.36 -5.92 -18.37
C GLU A 132 -7.64 -6.98 -17.50
N GLU A 133 -6.93 -7.92 -18.15
CA GLU A 133 -6.12 -8.93 -17.46
C GLU A 133 -5.04 -8.34 -16.56
N GLU A 134 -4.41 -7.23 -16.96
CA GLU A 134 -3.40 -6.58 -16.13
C GLU A 134 -4.05 -5.91 -14.92
N ILE A 135 -5.25 -5.32 -15.07
CA ILE A 135 -6.01 -4.76 -13.95
C ILE A 135 -6.43 -5.88 -12.98
N TRP A 136 -6.79 -7.07 -13.49
CA TRP A 136 -7.06 -8.22 -12.64
C TRP A 136 -5.80 -8.66 -11.89
N LEU A 137 -4.65 -8.71 -12.56
CA LEU A 137 -3.38 -9.04 -11.91
C LEU A 137 -3.06 -8.08 -10.76
N LEU A 138 -3.30 -6.77 -10.94
CA LEU A 138 -3.10 -5.76 -9.90
C LEU A 138 -3.82 -6.14 -8.60
N HIS A 139 -5.13 -6.42 -8.69
CA HIS A 139 -5.92 -6.80 -7.50
C HIS A 139 -5.62 -8.21 -7.01
N LEU A 140 -5.37 -9.18 -7.91
CA LEU A 140 -5.05 -10.54 -7.50
C LEU A 140 -3.74 -10.61 -6.71
N TYR A 141 -2.71 -9.86 -7.10
CA TYR A 141 -1.45 -9.83 -6.34
C TYR A 141 -1.62 -9.17 -4.97
N HIS A 142 -2.40 -8.09 -4.89
CA HIS A 142 -2.75 -7.45 -3.62
C HIS A 142 -3.45 -8.42 -2.66
N GLU A 143 -4.53 -9.05 -3.11
CA GLU A 143 -5.29 -9.97 -2.26
C GLU A 143 -4.54 -11.29 -1.99
N TRP A 144 -3.66 -11.69 -2.90
CA TRP A 144 -2.78 -12.82 -2.66
C TRP A 144 -1.76 -12.54 -1.56
N PHE A 145 -1.26 -11.31 -1.42
CA PHE A 145 -0.43 -10.93 -0.28
C PHE A 145 -1.15 -11.21 1.05
N HIS A 146 -2.40 -10.77 1.18
CA HIS A 146 -3.18 -11.04 2.40
C HIS A 146 -3.41 -12.53 2.64
N HIS A 147 -3.55 -13.33 1.58
CA HIS A 147 -3.56 -14.79 1.72
C HIS A 147 -2.24 -15.32 2.29
N LEU A 148 -1.09 -14.84 1.80
CA LEU A 148 0.23 -15.23 2.27
C LEU A 148 0.48 -14.82 3.73
N GLU A 149 0.04 -13.63 4.13
CA GLU A 149 0.05 -13.20 5.54
C GLU A 149 -0.73 -14.16 6.44
N GLU A 150 -1.95 -14.52 6.03
CA GLU A 150 -2.85 -15.35 6.84
C GLU A 150 -2.45 -16.82 6.90
N THR A 151 -1.56 -17.28 6.00
CA THR A 151 -1.21 -18.70 5.87
C THR A 151 0.25 -19.05 6.09
N LYS A 152 1.18 -18.12 5.84
CA LYS A 152 2.63 -18.42 5.85
C LYS A 152 3.46 -17.48 6.71
N TYR A 153 3.22 -16.18 6.63
CA TYR A 153 4.14 -15.17 7.18
C TYR A 153 3.67 -14.50 8.46
N GLY A 154 2.41 -14.72 8.86
CA GLY A 154 1.77 -13.91 9.88
C GLY A 154 1.31 -12.57 9.30
N ARG A 155 0.31 -11.96 9.93
CA ARG A 155 -0.19 -10.65 9.51
C ARG A 155 0.80 -9.56 9.94
N THR A 156 1.10 -8.65 9.03
CA THR A 156 2.03 -7.54 9.23
C THR A 156 1.68 -6.72 10.47
N ASP A 157 0.40 -6.40 10.68
CA ASP A 157 -0.10 -5.68 11.85
C ASP A 157 0.08 -6.41 13.20
N LYS A 158 0.31 -7.72 13.17
CA LYS A 158 0.54 -8.55 14.36
C LYS A 158 2.01 -8.86 14.62
N VAL A 159 2.82 -8.88 13.56
CA VAL A 159 4.26 -9.15 13.63
C VAL A 159 5.02 -7.87 13.97
N LEU A 160 4.60 -6.74 13.42
CA LEU A 160 5.21 -5.43 13.71
C LEU A 160 4.78 -4.88 15.08
N PRO A 161 5.53 -3.90 15.63
CA PRO A 161 5.21 -3.30 16.92
C PRO A 161 3.78 -2.79 16.98
N LYS A 162 3.07 -3.20 18.04
CA LYS A 162 1.70 -2.77 18.32
C LYS A 162 1.68 -1.38 18.95
N VAL A 163 0.65 -0.62 18.65
CA VAL A 163 0.42 0.73 19.20
C VAL A 163 -0.08 0.63 20.64
N THR A 164 0.56 1.35 21.55
CA THR A 164 0.11 1.45 22.94
C THR A 164 -1.04 2.45 23.03
N VAL A 165 -2.26 1.98 23.30
CA VAL A 165 -3.45 2.86 23.38
C VAL A 165 -3.74 3.34 24.79
N LYS A 166 -3.31 2.58 25.81
CA LYS A 166 -3.44 2.93 27.23
C LYS A 166 -2.29 2.32 28.00
N GLN A 167 -1.77 3.05 28.98
CA GLN A 167 -0.75 2.57 29.91
C GLN A 167 -1.16 2.94 31.34
N LYS A 168 -1.11 1.96 32.25
CA LYS A 168 -1.31 2.14 33.69
C LYS A 168 -0.26 1.32 34.45
N GLY A 169 0.80 2.00 34.88
CA GLY A 169 1.95 1.35 35.52
C GLY A 169 2.61 0.33 34.57
N PRO A 170 2.90 -0.91 35.02
CA PRO A 170 3.52 -1.94 34.17
C PRO A 170 2.56 -2.54 33.14
N PHE A 171 1.26 -2.23 33.19
CA PHE A 171 0.27 -2.77 32.27
C PHE A 171 0.03 -1.81 31.10
N ALA A 172 0.20 -2.31 29.88
CA ALA A 172 -0.06 -1.58 28.65
C ALA A 172 -1.07 -2.33 27.78
N ILE A 173 -2.09 -1.63 27.29
CA ILE A 173 -2.99 -2.14 26.27
C ILE A 173 -2.38 -1.78 24.91
N LYS A 174 -2.03 -2.81 24.14
CA LYS A 174 -1.45 -2.65 22.81
C LYS A 174 -2.38 -3.21 21.73
N LYS A 175 -2.58 -2.47 20.64
CA LYS A 175 -3.44 -2.85 19.52
C LYS A 175 -2.65 -2.96 18.21
N PRO A 176 -3.00 -3.90 17.32
CA PRO A 176 -2.41 -4.00 15.99
C PRO A 176 -2.87 -2.83 15.11
N LEU A 177 -1.95 -2.28 14.30
CA LEU A 177 -2.22 -1.19 13.38
C LEU A 177 -2.54 -1.75 11.99
N GLN A 178 -3.81 -1.72 11.58
CA GLN A 178 -4.28 -2.49 10.42
C GLN A 178 -3.72 -1.97 9.11
N CYS A 179 -3.55 -0.66 8.97
CA CYS A 179 -3.02 -0.03 7.76
C CYS A 179 -1.62 -0.55 7.34
N LEU A 180 -0.82 -1.08 8.29
CA LEU A 180 0.49 -1.69 7.97
C LEU A 180 0.36 -2.88 7.01
N ARG A 181 -0.77 -3.57 7.02
CA ARG A 181 -1.05 -4.68 6.09
C ARG A 181 -1.25 -4.17 4.67
N GLU A 182 -1.95 -3.05 4.51
CA GLU A 182 -2.21 -2.43 3.21
C GLU A 182 -0.95 -1.81 2.62
N ILE A 183 -0.12 -1.17 3.46
CA ILE A 183 1.20 -0.68 3.05
C ILE A 183 2.05 -1.83 2.49
N ALA A 184 2.15 -2.93 3.23
CA ALA A 184 2.92 -4.09 2.80
C ALA A 184 2.34 -4.76 1.55
N ALA A 185 1.00 -4.81 1.40
CA ALA A 185 0.32 -5.36 0.24
C ALA A 185 0.54 -4.52 -1.03
N HIS A 186 0.47 -3.19 -0.92
CA HIS A 186 0.77 -2.28 -2.02
C HIS A 186 2.23 -2.37 -2.45
N THR A 187 3.16 -2.37 -1.50
CA THR A 187 4.58 -2.56 -1.81
C THR A 187 4.84 -3.90 -2.47
N PHE A 188 4.30 -5.00 -1.92
CA PHE A 188 4.41 -6.32 -2.53
C PHE A 188 3.91 -6.30 -3.98
N THR A 189 2.71 -5.76 -4.22
CA THR A 189 2.11 -5.70 -5.55
C THR A 189 2.95 -4.88 -6.52
N GLN A 190 3.45 -3.72 -6.07
CA GLN A 190 4.35 -2.87 -6.85
C GLN A 190 5.61 -3.63 -7.27
N THR A 191 6.27 -4.29 -6.32
CA THR A 191 7.51 -5.04 -6.55
C THR A 191 7.28 -6.24 -7.48
N VAL A 192 6.24 -7.05 -7.24
CA VAL A 192 6.00 -8.26 -8.06
C VAL A 192 5.63 -7.92 -9.49
N LEU A 193 4.86 -6.85 -9.70
CA LEU A 193 4.45 -6.42 -11.03
C LEU A 193 5.47 -5.54 -11.74
N GLY A 194 6.50 -5.06 -11.05
CA GLY A 194 7.53 -4.18 -11.60
C GLY A 194 6.97 -2.81 -11.98
N LEU A 195 6.08 -2.26 -11.17
CA LEU A 195 5.42 -0.98 -11.47
C LEU A 195 6.34 0.20 -11.13
N LEU A 196 6.38 1.19 -12.02
CA LEU A 196 7.10 2.45 -11.82
C LEU A 196 6.39 3.41 -10.85
N TRP A 197 5.18 3.07 -10.45
CA TRP A 197 4.31 3.85 -9.57
C TRP A 197 3.71 2.94 -8.49
N SER A 198 3.37 3.52 -7.34
CA SER A 198 2.72 2.76 -6.26
C SER A 198 1.25 2.49 -6.59
N PRO A 199 0.75 1.25 -6.45
CA PRO A 199 -0.68 0.96 -6.52
C PRO A 199 -1.54 1.88 -5.64
N LEU A 200 -1.03 2.29 -4.48
CA LEU A 200 -1.70 3.24 -3.59
C LEU A 200 -1.87 4.62 -4.24
N LEU A 201 -0.91 5.07 -5.07
CA LEU A 201 -1.05 6.32 -5.82
C LEU A 201 -2.28 6.28 -6.74
N LEU A 202 -2.47 5.15 -7.45
CA LEU A 202 -3.63 4.96 -8.32
C LEU A 202 -4.92 5.02 -7.50
N ASP A 203 -4.95 4.46 -6.30
CA ASP A 203 -6.12 4.51 -5.41
C ASP A 203 -6.46 5.93 -4.96
N HIS A 204 -5.46 6.72 -4.56
CA HIS A 204 -5.66 8.13 -4.24
C HIS A 204 -6.16 8.92 -5.46
N LEU A 205 -5.53 8.74 -6.63
CA LEU A 205 -5.92 9.43 -7.85
C LEU A 205 -7.37 9.11 -8.23
N LEU A 206 -7.77 7.83 -8.21
CA LEU A 206 -9.15 7.43 -8.46
C LEU A 206 -10.11 8.06 -7.44
N THR A 207 -9.75 8.07 -6.16
CA THR A 207 -10.56 8.66 -5.09
C THR A 207 -10.77 10.16 -5.31
N PHE A 208 -9.71 10.92 -5.57
CA PHE A 208 -9.82 12.36 -5.84
C PHE A 208 -10.58 12.65 -7.13
N LYS A 209 -10.35 11.87 -8.19
CA LYS A 209 -11.10 12.00 -9.45
C LYS A 209 -12.57 11.71 -9.29
N ASN A 210 -12.94 10.71 -8.50
CA ASN A 210 -14.33 10.42 -8.18
C ASN A 210 -14.98 11.54 -7.36
N LYS A 211 -14.21 12.27 -6.54
CA LYS A 211 -14.63 13.51 -5.86
C LYS A 211 -14.67 14.74 -6.78
N GLY A 212 -14.35 14.60 -8.07
CA GLY A 212 -14.39 15.68 -9.05
C GLY A 212 -13.15 16.58 -9.07
N TRP A 213 -12.04 16.19 -8.43
CA TRP A 213 -10.86 17.04 -8.35
C TRP A 213 -10.08 17.09 -9.68
N SER A 214 -9.62 18.29 -10.05
CA SER A 214 -8.72 18.49 -11.18
C SER A 214 -7.29 18.02 -10.85
N ASN A 215 -6.45 17.82 -11.88
CA ASN A 215 -5.03 17.49 -11.64
C ASN A 215 -4.32 18.61 -10.87
N GLY A 216 -4.68 19.87 -11.11
CA GLY A 216 -4.13 21.01 -10.38
C GLY A 216 -4.44 20.96 -8.90
N GLN A 217 -5.69 20.69 -8.53
CA GLN A 217 -6.12 20.58 -7.13
C GLN A 217 -5.41 19.44 -6.38
N ILE A 218 -5.27 18.28 -7.03
CA ILE A 218 -4.56 17.14 -6.44
C ILE A 218 -3.07 17.47 -6.29
N ARG A 219 -2.44 18.09 -7.30
CA ARG A 219 -1.01 18.45 -7.25
C ARG A 219 -0.73 19.48 -6.14
N GLU A 220 -1.61 20.46 -5.97
CA GLU A 220 -1.54 21.43 -4.88
C GLU A 220 -1.71 20.74 -3.51
N TYR A 221 -2.67 19.83 -3.39
CA TYR A 221 -2.88 19.06 -2.16
C TYR A 221 -1.66 18.19 -1.83
N PHE A 222 -1.12 17.44 -2.78
CA PHE A 222 0.10 16.65 -2.60
C PHE A 222 1.31 17.51 -2.24
N GLY A 223 1.46 18.67 -2.88
CA GLY A 223 2.53 19.62 -2.56
C GLY A 223 2.45 20.12 -1.11
N ARG A 224 1.26 20.59 -0.68
CA ARG A 224 1.04 21.04 0.70
C ARG A 224 1.26 19.90 1.70
N TYR A 225 0.70 18.73 1.40
CA TYR A 225 0.79 17.57 2.27
C TYR A 225 2.24 17.14 2.48
N LYS A 226 3.02 17.04 1.39
CA LYS A 226 4.47 16.77 1.46
C LYS A 226 5.18 17.77 2.37
N SER A 227 4.97 19.08 2.18
CA SER A 227 5.61 20.11 3.00
C SER A 227 5.23 20.04 4.48
N THR A 228 3.98 19.66 4.79
CA THR A 228 3.53 19.44 6.17
C THR A 228 4.28 18.27 6.80
N ILE A 229 4.35 17.13 6.13
CA ILE A 229 5.07 15.95 6.65
C ILE A 229 6.57 16.24 6.79
N ASP A 230 7.19 16.88 5.80
CA ASP A 230 8.61 17.27 5.88
C ASP A 230 8.89 18.13 7.12
N SER A 231 8.04 19.14 7.38
CA SER A 231 8.16 19.97 8.58
C SER A 231 8.01 19.17 9.87
N LEU A 232 7.04 18.23 9.93
CA LEU A 232 6.81 17.39 11.10
C LEU A 232 7.99 16.47 11.41
N LEU A 233 8.62 15.91 10.38
CA LEU A 233 9.79 15.04 10.52
C LEU A 233 11.03 15.83 10.96
N GLU A 234 11.21 17.05 10.46
CA GLU A 234 12.31 17.92 10.89
C GLU A 234 12.14 18.43 12.33
N GLU A 235 10.91 18.67 12.78
CA GLU A 235 10.62 18.98 14.19
C GLU A 235 10.94 17.80 15.11
N ALA A 236 10.55 16.58 14.71
CA ALA A 236 10.81 15.37 15.50
C ALA A 236 12.31 15.15 15.71
N LYS A 237 13.11 15.27 14.65
CA LYS A 237 14.59 15.15 14.72
C LYS A 237 15.24 16.19 15.65
N LYS A 238 14.71 17.42 15.71
CA LYS A 238 15.26 18.50 16.57
C LYS A 238 14.99 18.26 18.05
N GLN A 239 13.95 17.51 18.39
CA GLN A 239 13.61 17.20 19.78
C GLN A 239 14.48 16.09 20.38
N GLU A 240 15.26 15.37 19.57
CA GLU A 240 16.14 14.29 20.04
C GLU A 240 17.43 14.78 20.70
N GLY A 241 17.88 16.03 20.48
CA GLY A 241 19.17 16.52 21.00
C GLY A 241 20.37 15.66 20.56
N PRO A 242 21.62 16.09 20.79
CA PRO A 242 22.76 15.21 20.56
C PRO A 242 22.75 14.11 21.63
N HIS A 243 22.67 12.85 21.20
CA HIS A 243 22.97 11.70 22.07
C HIS A 243 24.44 11.82 22.49
N ASP A 244 24.68 12.18 23.76
CA ASP A 244 26.02 12.18 24.35
C ASP A 244 26.50 10.72 24.48
N PRO A 245 27.62 10.31 23.86
CA PRO A 245 28.14 8.96 23.96
C PRO A 245 28.69 8.60 25.35
N GLN A 246 28.60 9.48 26.35
CA GLN A 246 29.17 9.25 27.69
C GLN A 246 28.27 8.50 28.68
N ASP A 247 27.05 8.13 28.31
CA ASP A 247 26.12 7.35 29.17
C ASP A 247 26.19 5.83 28.96
N GLU A 248 27.35 5.28 28.59
CA GLU A 248 27.59 3.83 28.73
C GLU A 248 27.98 3.50 30.19
N PRO A 249 27.22 2.64 30.90
CA PRO A 249 27.63 2.19 32.22
C PRO A 249 28.91 1.36 32.12
N LEU A 250 29.94 1.78 32.86
CA LEU A 250 31.21 1.08 33.05
C LEU A 250 30.99 -0.42 33.32
N PRO A 251 31.73 -1.33 32.63
CA PRO A 251 31.62 -2.75 32.87
C PRO A 251 32.04 -3.06 34.30
N THR A 252 31.16 -3.74 35.03
CA THR A 252 31.42 -4.23 36.38
C THR A 252 32.54 -5.27 36.31
N GLU A 253 33.70 -4.94 36.86
CA GLU A 253 34.80 -5.89 37.04
C GLU A 253 34.31 -7.08 37.87
N LYS A 254 34.42 -8.28 37.28
CA LYS A 254 34.32 -9.53 38.02
C LYS A 254 35.56 -9.68 38.89
N ILE A 255 35.38 -9.50 40.19
CA ILE A 255 36.33 -9.96 41.20
C ILE A 255 36.23 -11.50 41.25
N MET A 256 37.30 -12.18 40.83
CA MET A 256 37.69 -13.52 41.27
C MET A 256 39.08 -13.44 41.87
#